data_AF-K3YEE2-F1
#
_entry.id   AF-K3YEE2-F1
#
_cell.length_a   1.000
_cell.length_b   1.000
_cell.length_c   1.000
_cell.angle_alpha   90.00
_cell.angle_beta   90.00
_cell.angle_gamma   90.00
#
_symmetry.space_group_name_H-M   'P 1'
#
loop_
_entity.id
_entity.type
_entity.pdbx_description
1 polymer ?
#
loop_
_entity_poly.entity_id
_entity_poly.type
_entity_poly.pdbx_seq_one_letter_code
_entity_poly.pdbx_strand_id
1 'polypeptide(L)'
;MNNRASWDEGTTKILLDLCIEQKNQLNWSDRCLTKLGWRNVYSSFRAQTGLQLGSKQLQNKLNNLRRQFLGWRALQNSSGLGHDTQTGGVSADATTPPASSARASARAMSKRPVREFSVDSPTKKRSDNLEQYIRELFESMAKRSLLRGPSTHDQTSRCIEILKEDGIEEGSELHNQAMFLCGQSAECRSTFMGLGTKEGRMSWMKFYWDMTHKK
;
A
#
# COMPACT_ATOMS: atom_id res chain seq x y z
N MET A 1 24.08 -23.39 3.27
CA MET A 1 22.82 -23.93 2.72
C MET A 1 21.83 -22.78 2.53
N ASN A 2 21.46 -22.48 1.27
CA ASN A 2 20.62 -21.34 0.94
C ASN A 2 19.15 -21.68 1.29
N ASN A 3 18.73 -21.38 2.53
CA ASN A 3 17.39 -21.67 3.07
C ASN A 3 16.33 -20.68 2.54
N ARG A 4 16.39 -20.33 1.25
CA ARG A 4 15.39 -19.49 0.59
C ARG A 4 14.21 -20.39 0.21
N ALA A 5 13.03 -20.07 0.74
CA ALA A 5 11.79 -20.70 0.32
C ALA A 5 11.61 -20.52 -1.19
N SER A 6 11.43 -21.63 -1.92
CA SER A 6 11.01 -21.61 -3.32
C SER A 6 9.52 -21.27 -3.37
N TRP A 7 9.18 -20.17 -4.03
CA TRP A 7 7.79 -19.75 -4.22
C TRP A 7 7.45 -19.89 -5.70
N ASP A 8 6.87 -21.02 -6.07
CA ASP A 8 6.26 -21.19 -7.38
C ASP A 8 4.88 -20.48 -7.44
N GLU A 9 4.30 -20.50 -8.63
CA GLU A 9 3.01 -19.87 -8.93
C GLU A 9 1.85 -20.50 -8.16
N GLY A 10 1.78 -21.83 -8.09
CA GLY A 10 0.73 -22.56 -7.37
C GLY A 10 0.78 -22.27 -5.87
N THR A 11 1.97 -22.35 -5.28
CA THR A 11 2.18 -22.03 -3.86
C THR A 11 1.86 -20.55 -3.55
N THR A 12 2.18 -19.64 -4.48
CA THR A 12 1.82 -18.22 -4.35
C THR A 12 0.31 -18.02 -4.43
N LYS A 13 -0.37 -18.71 -5.35
CA LYS A 13 -1.84 -18.64 -5.50
C LYS A 13 -2.55 -19.12 -4.24
N ILE A 14 -2.15 -20.26 -3.68
CA ILE A 14 -2.73 -20.81 -2.44
C ILE A 14 -2.61 -19.80 -1.29
N LEU A 15 -1.45 -19.14 -1.15
CA LEU A 15 -1.29 -18.10 -0.13
C LEU A 15 -2.30 -16.95 -0.32
N LEU A 16 -2.49 -16.48 -1.56
CA LEU A 16 -3.41 -15.39 -1.87
C LEU A 16 -4.87 -15.80 -1.66
N ASP A 17 -5.26 -17.00 -2.09
CA ASP A 17 -6.61 -17.57 -1.89
C ASP A 17 -6.97 -17.59 -0.40
N LEU A 18 -6.06 -18.10 0.44
CA LEU A 18 -6.26 -18.14 1.89
C LEU A 18 -6.35 -16.73 2.51
N CYS A 19 -5.58 -15.77 1.98
CA CYS A 19 -5.65 -14.38 2.42
C CYS A 19 -6.99 -13.73 2.08
N ILE A 20 -7.55 -14.02 0.89
CA ILE A 20 -8.86 -13.55 0.45
C ILE A 20 -9.96 -14.18 1.29
N GLU A 21 -9.90 -15.48 1.53
CA GLU A 21 -10.87 -16.19 2.38
C GLU A 21 -10.93 -15.57 3.78
N GLN A 22 -9.76 -15.33 4.40
CA GLN A 22 -9.72 -14.67 5.71
C GLN A 22 -10.19 -13.20 5.65
N LYS A 23 -9.98 -12.50 4.54
CA LYS A 23 -10.53 -11.15 4.33
C LYS A 23 -12.06 -11.15 4.26
N ASN A 24 -12.65 -12.14 3.60
CA ASN A 24 -14.10 -12.30 3.50
C ASN A 24 -14.73 -12.63 4.86
N GLN A 25 -13.98 -13.33 5.72
CA GLN A 25 -14.34 -13.63 7.10
C GLN A 25 -14.06 -12.47 8.10
N LEU A 26 -13.76 -11.26 7.61
CA LEU A 26 -13.42 -10.09 8.43
C LEU A 26 -12.16 -10.27 9.33
N ASN A 27 -11.34 -11.28 9.07
CA ASN A 27 -10.07 -11.51 9.77
C ASN A 27 -8.93 -10.66 9.17
N TRP A 28 -9.26 -9.45 8.72
CA TRP A 28 -8.35 -8.52 8.07
C TRP A 28 -8.43 -7.12 8.70
N SER A 29 -7.30 -6.67 9.26
CA SER A 29 -7.13 -5.31 9.83
C SER A 29 -6.69 -4.31 8.75
N ASP A 30 -6.57 -3.03 9.12
CA ASP A 30 -6.19 -1.91 8.22
C ASP A 30 -5.05 -2.20 7.24
N ARG A 31 -4.04 -2.96 7.66
CA ARG A 31 -2.84 -3.19 6.85
C ARG A 31 -2.50 -4.66 6.63
N CYS A 32 -3.12 -5.60 7.34
CA CYS A 32 -2.77 -7.02 7.22
C CYS A 32 -3.85 -7.91 7.85
N LEU A 33 -3.73 -9.23 7.64
CA LEU A 33 -4.49 -10.21 8.40
C LEU A 33 -4.36 -9.97 9.91
N THR A 34 -5.45 -10.20 10.64
CA THR A 34 -5.44 -10.21 12.11
C THR A 34 -4.59 -11.36 12.64
N LYS A 35 -4.33 -11.39 13.95
CA LYS A 35 -3.64 -12.54 14.59
C LYS A 35 -4.39 -13.85 14.31
N LEU A 36 -5.73 -13.82 14.38
CA LEU A 36 -6.58 -14.96 14.05
C LEU A 36 -6.47 -15.34 12.56
N GLY A 37 -6.57 -14.36 11.66
CA GLY A 37 -6.42 -14.58 10.22
C GLY A 37 -5.08 -15.23 9.87
N TRP A 38 -3.98 -14.73 10.43
CA TRP A 38 -2.66 -15.33 10.22
C TRP A 38 -2.57 -16.76 10.74
N ARG A 39 -3.10 -17.04 11.94
CA ARG A 39 -3.12 -18.40 12.50
C ARG A 39 -3.84 -19.38 11.59
N ASN A 40 -4.98 -18.97 11.04
CA ASN A 40 -5.76 -19.79 10.11
C ASN A 40 -4.99 -20.00 8.80
N VAL A 41 -4.42 -18.94 8.22
CA VAL A 41 -3.60 -19.05 7.00
C VAL A 41 -2.43 -20.01 7.22
N TYR A 42 -1.71 -19.96 8.35
CA TYR A 42 -0.58 -20.86 8.59
C TYR A 42 -1.00 -22.33 8.66
N SER A 43 -2.11 -22.60 9.34
CA SER A 43 -2.65 -23.96 9.46
C SER A 43 -3.10 -24.49 8.10
N SER A 44 -3.94 -23.74 7.39
CA SER A 44 -4.49 -24.16 6.10
C SER A 44 -3.42 -24.25 5.00
N PHE A 45 -2.45 -23.33 4.98
CA PHE A 45 -1.37 -23.35 4.00
C PHE A 45 -0.51 -24.61 4.12
N ARG A 46 -0.16 -24.99 5.36
CA ARG A 46 0.58 -26.22 5.63
C ARG A 46 -0.23 -27.45 5.21
N ALA A 47 -1.52 -27.46 5.52
CA ALA A 47 -2.41 -28.57 5.15
C ALA A 47 -2.54 -28.73 3.62
N GLN A 48 -2.62 -27.64 2.87
CA GLN A 48 -2.80 -27.69 1.40
C GLN A 48 -1.51 -27.95 0.63
N THR A 49 -0.37 -27.42 1.09
CA THR A 49 0.89 -27.49 0.34
C THR A 49 1.84 -28.60 0.84
N GLY A 50 1.65 -29.08 2.07
CA GLY A 50 2.62 -29.92 2.77
C GLY A 50 3.93 -29.20 3.13
N LEU A 51 4.09 -27.92 2.79
CA LEU A 51 5.33 -27.18 3.00
C LEU A 51 5.43 -26.64 4.43
N GLN A 52 6.58 -26.89 5.05
CA GLN A 52 6.90 -26.41 6.40
C GLN A 52 7.52 -25.00 6.37
N LEU A 53 6.86 -24.06 5.70
CA LEU A 53 7.29 -22.67 5.70
C LEU A 53 6.97 -22.00 7.04
N GLY A 54 7.91 -21.22 7.56
CA GLY A 54 7.74 -20.45 8.78
C GLY A 54 6.82 -19.24 8.58
N SER A 55 6.14 -18.81 9.64
CA SER A 55 5.20 -17.69 9.62
C SER A 55 5.78 -16.42 8.99
N LYS A 56 7.04 -16.08 9.31
CA LYS A 56 7.74 -14.93 8.71
C LYS A 56 7.90 -15.05 7.20
N GLN A 57 8.07 -16.25 6.65
CA GLN A 57 8.23 -16.44 5.21
C GLN A 57 6.94 -16.10 4.46
N LEU A 58 5.79 -16.55 4.97
CA LEU A 58 4.48 -16.23 4.40
C LEU A 58 4.17 -14.74 4.49
N GLN A 59 4.39 -14.15 5.67
CA GLN A 59 4.21 -12.70 5.86
C GLN A 59 5.10 -11.90 4.91
N ASN A 60 6.39 -12.26 4.79
CA ASN A 60 7.33 -11.59 3.90
C ASN A 60 6.93 -11.71 2.44
N LYS A 61 6.43 -12.88 2.02
CA LYS A 61 5.93 -13.08 0.65
C LYS A 61 4.75 -12.17 0.35
N LEU A 62 3.73 -12.13 1.22
CA LEU A 62 2.57 -11.27 1.04
C LEU A 62 2.97 -9.78 1.02
N ASN A 63 3.86 -9.35 1.93
CA ASN A 63 4.36 -7.98 1.98
C ASN A 63 5.20 -7.61 0.75
N ASN A 64 5.94 -8.56 0.18
CA ASN A 64 6.69 -8.34 -1.06
C ASN A 64 5.74 -8.17 -2.25
N LEU A 65 4.72 -9.04 -2.38
CA LEU A 65 3.70 -8.92 -3.43
C LEU A 65 2.96 -7.58 -3.35
N ARG A 66 2.60 -7.14 -2.13
CA ARG A 66 1.99 -5.83 -1.91
C ARG A 66 2.87 -4.69 -2.40
N ARG A 67 4.16 -4.69 -2.03
CA ARG A 67 5.10 -3.64 -2.44
C ARG A 67 5.28 -3.59 -3.95
N GLN A 68 5.38 -4.75 -4.59
CA GLN A 68 5.46 -4.82 -6.05
C GLN A 68 4.22 -4.23 -6.71
N PHE A 69 3.02 -4.59 -6.22
CA PHE A 69 1.77 -4.05 -6.74
C PHE A 69 1.67 -2.53 -6.55
N LEU A 70 2.00 -2.02 -5.36
CA LEU A 70 1.96 -0.57 -5.10
C LEU A 70 2.97 0.20 -5.94
N GLY A 71 4.18 -0.35 -6.12
CA GLY A 71 5.19 0.23 -7.01
C GLY A 71 4.72 0.25 -8.47
N TRP A 72 4.16 -0.86 -8.97
CA TRP A 72 3.57 -0.91 -10.30
C TRP A 72 2.43 0.12 -10.46
N ARG A 73 1.52 0.22 -9.49
CA ARG A 73 0.41 1.19 -9.52
C ARG A 73 0.90 2.64 -9.51
N ALA A 74 1.94 2.95 -8.74
CA ALA A 74 2.55 4.28 -8.72
C ALA A 74 3.13 4.63 -10.10
N LEU A 75 3.81 3.68 -10.75
CA LEU A 75 4.34 3.85 -12.11
C LEU A 75 3.24 4.08 -13.14
N GLN A 76 2.10 3.38 -13.03
CA GLN A 76 0.94 3.64 -13.90
C GLN A 76 0.40 5.07 -13.73
N ASN A 77 0.31 5.55 -12.48
CA ASN A 77 -0.20 6.88 -12.20
C ASN A 77 0.78 8.00 -12.63
N SER A 78 2.09 7.75 -12.59
CA SER A 78 3.11 8.74 -12.94
C SER A 78 3.46 8.82 -14.43
N SER A 79 3.13 7.79 -15.21
CA SER A 79 3.56 7.70 -16.61
C SER A 79 2.68 8.47 -17.59
N GLY A 80 1.52 9.01 -17.17
CA GLY A 80 0.60 9.74 -18.07
C GLY A 80 0.04 8.91 -19.24
N LEU A 81 0.44 7.64 -19.34
CA LEU A 81 0.08 6.69 -20.37
C LEU A 81 -1.04 5.83 -19.77
N GLY A 82 -2.27 6.29 -19.96
CA GLY A 82 -3.46 5.50 -19.67
C GLY A 82 -3.43 4.25 -20.53
N HIS A 83 -3.00 3.13 -19.94
CA HIS A 83 -3.06 1.84 -20.62
C HIS A 83 -4.51 1.36 -20.63
N ASP A 84 -5.07 1.19 -21.81
CA ASP A 84 -6.38 0.58 -22.00
C ASP A 84 -6.37 -0.84 -21.42
N THR A 85 -7.40 -1.15 -20.62
CA THR A 85 -7.50 -2.37 -19.81
C THR A 85 -7.92 -3.62 -20.59
N GLN A 86 -8.09 -3.54 -21.92
CA GLN A 86 -8.57 -4.69 -22.71
C GLN A 86 -7.55 -5.37 -23.62
N THR A 87 -6.37 -4.81 -23.85
CA THR A 87 -5.42 -5.47 -24.78
C THR A 87 -3.99 -5.13 -24.38
N GLY A 88 -3.28 -6.08 -23.78
CA GLY A 88 -1.91 -5.92 -23.27
C GLY A 88 -0.83 -5.69 -24.34
N GLY A 89 -0.96 -4.64 -25.16
CA GLY A 89 -0.04 -4.30 -26.23
C GLY A 89 0.35 -2.81 -26.19
N VAL A 90 1.64 -2.56 -26.11
CA VAL A 90 2.25 -1.24 -26.35
C VAL A 90 2.25 -0.98 -27.85
N SER A 91 1.52 0.04 -28.31
CA SER A 91 1.60 0.51 -29.70
C SER A 91 2.86 1.36 -29.87
N ALA A 92 3.92 0.78 -30.42
CA ALA A 92 5.06 1.54 -30.91
C ALA A 92 4.72 2.00 -32.34
N ASP A 93 4.46 3.30 -32.51
CA ASP A 93 4.30 3.90 -33.82
C ASP A 93 5.65 3.88 -34.56
N ALA A 94 5.73 3.06 -35.59
CA ALA A 94 6.90 2.92 -36.45
C ALA A 94 6.83 3.96 -37.56
N THR A 95 7.52 5.08 -37.38
CA THR A 95 7.76 6.05 -38.46
C THR A 95 9.26 6.18 -38.72
N THR A 96 9.77 5.40 -39.67
CA THR A 96 10.98 5.72 -40.45
C THR A 96 10.64 6.83 -41.44
N PRO A 97 11.57 7.76 -41.76
CA PRO A 97 12.13 7.79 -43.14
C PRO A 97 13.59 8.32 -43.18
N PRO A 98 14.23 8.65 -44.34
CA PRO A 98 15.29 7.86 -44.96
C PRO A 98 16.67 8.57 -45.06
N ALA A 99 17.64 7.85 -45.63
CA ALA A 99 19.07 8.13 -45.73
C ALA A 99 19.52 9.35 -46.54
N SER A 100 20.71 9.89 -46.21
CA SER A 100 21.70 10.38 -47.21
C SER A 100 23.15 10.45 -46.68
N SER A 101 24.00 9.60 -47.26
CA SER A 101 25.44 9.66 -47.60
C SER A 101 26.35 10.78 -47.06
N ALA A 102 27.47 10.39 -46.42
CA ALA A 102 28.83 10.88 -46.72
C ALA A 102 29.91 9.86 -46.25
N ARG A 103 31.06 9.85 -46.92
CA ARG A 103 32.03 8.74 -47.06
C ARG A 103 33.43 9.12 -46.51
N ALA A 104 34.26 8.08 -46.30
CA ALA A 104 35.73 8.01 -46.09
C ALA A 104 36.21 8.08 -44.62
N SER A 105 37.18 7.30 -44.11
CA SER A 105 38.21 6.42 -44.70
C SER A 105 38.79 5.44 -43.65
N ALA A 106 39.60 4.49 -44.14
CA ALA A 106 39.97 3.19 -43.57
C ALA A 106 41.05 3.10 -42.45
N ARG A 107 41.03 2.00 -41.67
CA ARG A 107 42.12 1.00 -41.43
C ARG A 107 41.67 -0.03 -40.35
N ALA A 108 41.39 -1.29 -40.71
CA ALA A 108 42.26 -2.49 -40.68
C ALA A 108 42.59 -2.99 -39.25
N MET A 109 42.61 -4.26 -38.85
CA MET A 109 42.20 -5.60 -39.31
C MET A 109 42.36 -6.52 -38.06
N SER A 110 41.43 -7.45 -37.77
CA SER A 110 41.79 -8.75 -37.18
C SER A 110 40.65 -9.76 -37.31
N LYS A 111 40.99 -11.00 -37.66
CA LYS A 111 40.07 -12.05 -38.13
C LYS A 111 39.63 -13.00 -36.99
N ARG A 112 38.39 -13.49 -37.18
CA ARG A 112 37.75 -14.77 -36.80
C ARG A 112 36.76 -14.79 -35.63
N PRO A 113 35.57 -15.43 -35.81
CA PRO A 113 34.44 -15.33 -34.90
C PRO A 113 34.39 -16.52 -33.94
N VAL A 114 34.16 -16.25 -32.64
CA VAL A 114 33.66 -17.24 -31.69
C VAL A 114 32.24 -16.81 -31.33
N ARG A 115 31.28 -17.68 -31.66
CA ARG A 115 29.91 -17.59 -31.14
C ARG A 115 29.99 -17.69 -29.63
N GLU A 116 29.56 -16.65 -28.91
CA GLU A 116 29.23 -16.77 -27.51
C GLU A 116 27.87 -16.10 -27.28
N PHE A 117 27.04 -16.83 -26.56
CA PHE A 117 25.60 -16.69 -26.48
C PHE A 117 25.19 -15.35 -25.87
N SER A 118 24.51 -14.50 -26.64
CA SER A 118 23.64 -13.49 -26.05
C SER A 118 22.38 -14.19 -25.58
N VAL A 119 22.40 -14.64 -24.33
CA VAL A 119 21.24 -15.09 -23.60
C VAL A 119 20.35 -13.88 -23.32
N ASP A 120 19.47 -13.52 -24.25
CA ASP A 120 18.28 -12.76 -23.87
C ASP A 120 17.37 -13.72 -23.10
N SER A 121 17.55 -13.76 -21.78
CA SER A 121 16.75 -14.58 -20.90
C SER A 121 15.33 -14.01 -20.90
N PRO A 122 14.30 -14.73 -21.37
CA PRO A 122 12.94 -14.27 -21.24
C PRO A 122 12.66 -14.12 -19.74
N THR A 123 12.43 -12.89 -19.28
CA THR A 123 11.87 -12.66 -17.96
C THR A 123 10.57 -13.43 -17.92
N LYS A 124 10.54 -14.50 -17.13
CA LYS A 124 9.41 -15.42 -16.99
C LYS A 124 8.16 -14.58 -16.70
N LYS A 125 7.33 -14.35 -17.74
CA LYS A 125 6.06 -13.63 -17.61
C LYS A 125 5.27 -14.34 -16.50
N ARG A 126 4.96 -13.62 -15.43
CA ARG A 126 3.92 -14.05 -14.50
C ARG A 126 2.67 -14.33 -15.34
N SER A 127 1.95 -15.43 -15.10
CA SER A 127 0.72 -15.64 -15.86
C SER A 127 -0.22 -14.47 -15.61
N ASP A 128 -0.89 -14.01 -16.66
CA ASP A 128 -1.82 -12.87 -16.59
C ASP A 128 -2.90 -13.09 -15.53
N ASN A 129 -3.27 -14.37 -15.28
CA ASN A 129 -4.23 -14.77 -14.26
C ASN A 129 -3.74 -14.51 -12.82
N LEU A 130 -2.48 -14.85 -12.50
CA LEU A 130 -1.92 -14.55 -11.17
C LEU A 130 -1.80 -13.04 -10.95
N GLU A 131 -1.47 -12.30 -12.01
CA GLU A 131 -1.37 -10.85 -11.94
C GLU A 131 -2.73 -10.20 -11.68
N GLN A 132 -3.77 -10.63 -12.39
CA GLN A 132 -5.15 -10.20 -12.16
C GLN A 132 -5.59 -10.46 -10.72
N TYR A 133 -5.24 -11.62 -10.17
CA TYR A 133 -5.58 -11.99 -8.80
C TYR A 133 -4.90 -11.10 -7.75
N ILE A 134 -3.62 -10.80 -7.97
CA ILE A 134 -2.86 -9.84 -7.15
C ILE A 134 -3.54 -8.47 -7.22
N ARG A 135 -3.90 -8.01 -8.42
CA ARG A 135 -4.56 -6.71 -8.64
C ARG A 135 -5.88 -6.63 -7.86
N GLU A 136 -6.78 -7.59 -8.01
CA GLU A 136 -8.09 -7.59 -7.35
C GLU A 136 -7.97 -7.54 -5.81
N LEU A 137 -7.08 -8.35 -5.24
CA LEU A 137 -6.84 -8.36 -3.80
C LEU A 137 -6.31 -7.01 -3.31
N PHE A 138 -5.27 -6.47 -3.95
CA PHE A 138 -4.64 -5.24 -3.50
C PHE A 138 -5.43 -3.97 -3.83
N GLU A 139 -6.19 -3.93 -4.93
CA GLU A 139 -7.11 -2.83 -5.26
C GLU A 139 -8.30 -2.79 -4.31
N SER A 140 -8.92 -3.93 -4.02
CA SER A 140 -10.03 -3.98 -3.07
C SER A 140 -9.59 -3.56 -1.66
N MET A 141 -8.31 -3.77 -1.30
CA MET A 141 -7.73 -3.19 -0.09
C MET A 141 -7.50 -1.68 -0.19
N ALA A 142 -7.00 -1.20 -1.33
CA ALA A 142 -6.79 0.24 -1.53
C ALA A 142 -8.12 1.02 -1.52
N LYS A 143 -9.18 0.49 -2.13
CA LYS A 143 -10.54 1.08 -2.09
C LYS A 143 -11.07 1.17 -0.65
N ARG A 144 -10.90 0.13 0.17
CA ARG A 144 -11.29 0.16 1.59
C ARG A 144 -10.48 1.18 2.39
N SER A 145 -9.20 1.36 2.07
CA SER A 145 -8.37 2.40 2.68
C SER A 145 -8.85 3.82 2.35
N LEU A 146 -9.44 4.03 1.17
CA LEU A 146 -10.03 5.32 0.77
C LEU A 146 -11.37 5.59 1.43
N LEU A 147 -12.15 4.53 1.72
CA LEU A 147 -13.42 4.63 2.46
C LEU A 147 -13.22 4.75 3.97
N ARG A 148 -11.98 4.71 4.47
CA ARG A 148 -11.70 4.82 5.90
C ARG A 148 -11.85 6.28 6.33
N GLY A 149 -12.58 6.50 7.42
CA GLY A 149 -12.57 7.80 8.10
C GLY A 149 -11.16 8.18 8.60
N PRO A 150 -10.97 9.43 9.05
CA PRO A 150 -9.68 9.91 9.53
C PRO A 150 -9.18 9.03 10.69
N SER A 151 -7.89 8.70 10.69
CA SER A 151 -7.30 7.96 11.81
C SER A 151 -7.32 8.81 13.09
N THR A 152 -7.17 8.21 14.27
CA THR A 152 -7.06 8.97 15.53
C THR A 152 -6.00 10.05 15.46
N HIS A 153 -4.86 9.76 14.83
CA HIS A 153 -3.80 10.74 14.61
C HIS A 153 -4.30 11.90 13.74
N ASP A 154 -4.96 11.61 12.62
CA ASP A 154 -5.50 12.64 11.71
C ASP A 154 -6.55 13.51 12.41
N GLN A 155 -7.42 12.90 13.23
CA GLN A 155 -8.39 13.63 14.05
C GLN A 155 -7.71 14.53 15.09
N THR A 156 -6.68 14.03 15.77
CA THR A 156 -5.91 14.82 16.75
C THR A 156 -5.15 15.97 16.07
N SER A 157 -4.53 15.73 14.92
CA SER A 157 -3.89 16.77 14.12
C SER A 157 -4.89 17.85 13.73
N ARG A 158 -6.10 17.48 13.30
CA ARG A 158 -7.15 18.45 12.98
C ARG A 158 -7.60 19.26 14.20
N CYS A 159 -7.70 18.64 15.38
CA CYS A 159 -7.99 19.38 16.61
C CYS A 159 -6.90 20.43 16.90
N ILE A 160 -5.62 20.08 16.75
CA ILE A 160 -4.49 21.02 16.94
C ILE A 160 -4.56 22.17 15.94
N GLU A 161 -4.87 21.91 14.68
CA GLU A 161 -5.05 22.93 13.65
C GLU A 161 -6.17 23.91 14.02
N ILE A 162 -7.32 23.41 14.46
CA ILE A 162 -8.45 24.26 14.89
C ILE A 162 -8.06 25.14 16.08
N LEU A 163 -7.29 24.63 17.04
CA LEU A 163 -6.79 25.44 18.16
C LEU A 163 -5.89 26.59 17.66
N LYS A 164 -5.07 26.32 16.64
CA LYS A 164 -4.22 27.35 16.00
C LYS A 164 -5.05 28.35 15.20
N GLU A 165 -6.05 27.89 14.45
CA GLU A 165 -7.02 28.73 13.73
C GLU A 165 -7.78 29.65 14.70
N ASP A 166 -8.08 29.16 15.91
CA ASP A 166 -8.68 29.92 16.99
C ASP A 166 -7.72 30.88 17.69
N GLY A 167 -6.43 30.87 17.35
CA GLY A 167 -5.42 31.68 18.02
C GLY A 167 -5.21 31.29 19.49
N ILE A 168 -5.44 30.01 19.83
CA ILE A 168 -5.12 29.47 21.15
C ILE A 168 -3.63 29.15 21.18
N GLU A 169 -2.91 29.80 22.09
CA GLU A 169 -1.48 29.64 22.25
C GLU A 169 -1.12 28.20 22.64
N GLU A 170 -0.13 27.63 21.95
CA GLU A 170 0.39 26.29 22.21
C GLU A 170 0.99 26.22 23.62
N GLY A 171 0.62 25.21 24.40
CA GLY A 171 1.04 25.06 25.79
C GLY A 171 0.26 25.90 26.81
N SER A 172 -0.67 26.77 26.38
CA SER A 172 -1.59 27.44 27.29
C SER A 172 -2.47 26.45 28.06
N GLU A 173 -3.02 26.87 29.20
CA GLU A 173 -3.94 26.04 30.00
C GLU A 173 -5.09 25.50 29.13
N LEU A 174 -5.70 26.37 28.32
CA LEU A 174 -6.81 25.99 27.45
C LEU A 174 -6.37 25.00 26.36
N HIS A 175 -5.14 25.15 25.83
CA HIS A 175 -4.55 24.20 24.90
C HIS A 175 -4.35 22.83 25.55
N ASN A 176 -3.79 22.79 26.76
CA ASN A 176 -3.55 21.53 27.48
C ASN A 176 -4.85 20.81 27.83
N GLN A 177 -5.87 21.55 28.25
CA GLN A 177 -7.22 21.04 28.47
C GLN A 177 -7.81 20.46 27.18
N ALA A 178 -7.71 21.18 26.06
CA ALA A 178 -8.17 20.72 24.76
C ALA A 178 -7.49 19.40 24.35
N MET A 179 -6.17 19.33 24.50
CA MET A 179 -5.36 18.17 24.16
C MET A 179 -5.72 16.96 25.01
N PHE A 180 -5.94 17.18 26.32
CA PHE A 180 -6.41 16.13 27.21
C PHE A 180 -7.78 15.60 26.75
N LEU A 181 -8.78 16.48 26.58
CA LEU A 181 -10.14 16.10 26.21
C LEU A 181 -10.18 15.38 24.85
N CYS A 182 -9.48 15.89 23.85
CA CYS A 182 -9.37 15.27 22.53
C CYS A 182 -8.60 13.95 22.56
N GLY A 183 -7.73 13.73 23.57
CA GLY A 183 -7.04 12.48 23.80
C GLY A 183 -7.94 11.38 24.41
N GLN A 184 -8.95 11.75 25.19
CA GLN A 184 -9.79 10.80 25.95
C GLN A 184 -10.71 9.95 25.06
N SER A 185 -11.38 10.55 24.07
CA SER A 185 -12.35 9.82 23.24
C SER A 185 -12.48 10.38 21.82
N ALA A 186 -12.93 9.53 20.90
CA ALA A 186 -13.27 9.94 19.54
C ALA A 186 -14.48 10.90 19.50
N GLU A 187 -15.39 10.75 20.45
CA GLU A 187 -16.57 11.59 20.60
C GLU A 187 -16.20 13.03 21.00
N CYS A 188 -15.23 13.19 21.91
CA CYS A 188 -14.69 14.50 22.28
C CYS A 188 -14.08 15.20 21.06
N ARG A 189 -13.26 14.49 20.27
CA ARG A 189 -12.70 15.05 19.02
C ARG A 189 -13.79 15.43 18.04
N SER A 190 -14.76 14.55 17.81
CA SER A 190 -15.86 14.80 16.89
C SER A 190 -16.71 16.01 17.31
N THR A 191 -17.01 16.13 18.61
CA THR A 191 -17.78 17.25 19.16
C THR A 191 -17.01 18.55 19.02
N PHE A 192 -15.73 18.56 19.41
CA PHE A 192 -14.84 19.72 19.28
C PHE A 192 -14.75 20.21 17.83
N MET A 193 -14.51 19.29 16.88
CA MET A 193 -14.44 19.62 15.44
C MET A 193 -15.79 20.04 14.86
N GLY A 194 -16.91 19.59 15.44
CA GLY A 194 -18.26 19.92 14.97
C GLY A 194 -18.78 21.28 15.44
N LEU A 195 -18.19 21.87 16.48
CA LEU A 195 -18.54 23.20 16.96
C LEU A 195 -18.01 24.25 15.97
N GLY A 196 -18.90 25.08 15.43
CA GLY A 196 -18.56 26.03 14.35
C GLY A 196 -17.83 27.30 14.80
N THR A 197 -17.96 27.71 16.06
CA THR A 197 -17.39 28.97 16.57
C THR A 197 -16.28 28.73 17.58
N LYS A 198 -15.31 29.64 17.61
CA LYS A 198 -14.22 29.68 18.59
C LYS A 198 -14.79 29.74 20.01
N GLU A 199 -15.73 30.64 20.25
CA GLU A 199 -16.37 30.86 21.54
C GLU A 199 -17.10 29.59 22.01
N GLY A 200 -17.78 28.91 21.09
CA GLY A 200 -18.45 27.62 21.36
C GLY A 200 -17.45 26.55 21.77
N ARG A 201 -16.34 26.42 21.04
CA ARG A 201 -15.26 25.48 21.37
C ARG A 201 -14.65 25.76 22.75
N MET A 202 -14.32 27.02 23.05
CA MET A 202 -13.75 27.41 24.34
C MET A 202 -14.72 27.18 25.51
N SER A 203 -16.00 27.52 25.34
CA SER A 203 -17.03 27.29 26.35
C SER A 203 -17.23 25.80 26.61
N TRP A 204 -17.27 24.99 25.56
CA TRP A 204 -17.40 23.53 25.66
C TRP A 204 -16.21 22.92 26.40
N MET A 205 -14.97 23.31 26.04
CA MET A 205 -13.76 22.82 26.71
C MET A 205 -13.78 23.11 28.21
N LYS A 206 -14.11 24.34 28.60
CA LYS A 206 -14.20 24.74 30.01
C LYS A 206 -15.30 23.98 30.77
N PHE A 207 -16.50 23.91 30.20
CA PHE A 207 -17.62 23.18 30.80
C PHE A 207 -17.28 21.71 31.04
N TYR A 208 -16.72 21.05 30.02
CA TYR A 208 -16.41 19.63 30.10
C TYR A 208 -15.23 19.36 31.03
N TRP A 209 -14.23 20.24 31.06
CA TRP A 209 -13.12 20.18 32.01
C TRP A 209 -13.61 20.28 33.45
N ASP A 210 -14.47 21.25 33.75
CA ASP A 210 -15.07 21.43 35.06
C ASP A 210 -15.91 20.22 35.46
N MET A 211 -16.72 19.68 34.55
CA MET A 211 -17.53 18.48 34.80
C MET A 211 -16.69 17.24 35.12
N THR A 212 -15.50 17.14 34.53
CA THR A 212 -14.62 15.96 34.68
C THR A 212 -13.65 16.08 35.87
N HIS A 213 -13.37 17.30 36.35
CA HIS A 213 -12.33 17.56 37.35
C HIS A 213 -12.82 18.28 38.62
N LYS A 214 -14.07 18.75 38.69
CA LYS A 214 -14.67 19.16 39.98
C LYS A 214 -15.18 17.93 40.72
N LYS A 215 -14.63 17.72 41.92
CA LYS A 215 -15.18 16.84 42.95
C LYS A 215 -16.37 17.50 43.64
#